data_AF-A0A0A2BA92-F1
#
_entry.id   AF-A0A0A2BA92-F1
#
_cell.length_a   1.000
_cell.length_b   1.000
_cell.length_c   1.000
_cell.angle_alpha   90.00
_cell.angle_beta   90.00
_cell.angle_gamma   90.00
#
_symmetry.space_group_name_H-M   'P 1'
#
loop_
_entity.id
_entity.type
_entity.pdbx_description
1 polymer ?
#
loop_
_entity_poly.entity_id
_entity_poly.type
_entity_poly.pdbx_seq_one_letter_code
_entity_poly.pdbx_strand_id
1 'polypeptide(L)' 'MEYSEEIANETCDCYYEEFMQTASHQDAKTKCKLETKENLNHNRKI' A
#
# COMPACT_ATOMS: atom_id res chain seq x y z
N MET A 1 -9.60 -1.36 14.76
CA MET A 1 -8.66 -0.65 13.87
C MET A 1 -9.42 0.55 13.35
N GLU A 2 -8.99 1.74 13.74
CA GLU A 2 -9.50 2.97 13.16
C GLU A 2 -9.05 3.05 11.71
N TYR A 3 -9.90 3.60 10.84
CA TYR A 3 -9.52 3.87 9.47
C TYR A 3 -8.49 4.99 9.46
N SER A 4 -7.37 4.78 8.74
CA SER A 4 -6.36 5.81 8.51
C SER A 4 -6.44 6.22 7.04
N GLU A 5 -6.85 7.47 6.81
CA GLU A 5 -6.95 8.05 5.47
C GLU A 5 -5.58 8.16 4.80
N GLU A 6 -4.54 8.49 5.57
CA GLU A 6 -3.15 8.54 5.14
C GLU A 6 -2.70 7.19 4.55
N ILE A 7 -2.92 6.10 5.30
CA ILE A 7 -2.58 4.75 4.85
C ILE A 7 -3.38 4.34 3.61
N ALA A 8 -4.65 4.73 3.54
CA ALA A 8 -5.48 4.45 2.39
C ALA A 8 -4.96 5.17 1.13
N ASN A 9 -4.56 6.44 1.27
CA ASN A 9 -4.00 7.23 0.18
C ASN A 9 -2.66 6.66 -0.29
N GLU A 10 -1.73 6.36 0.62
CA GLU A 10 -0.44 5.73 0.27
C GLU A 10 -0.63 4.39 -0.46
N THR A 11 -1.59 3.58 0.00
CA THR A 11 -1.87 2.29 -0.64
C THR A 11 -2.44 2.46 -2.05
N CYS A 12 -3.30 3.47 -2.25
CA CYS A 12 -3.89 3.80 -3.55
C CYS A 12 -2.83 4.30 -4.54
N ASP A 13 -1.93 5.18 -4.10
CA ASP A 13 -0.87 5.72 -4.93
C ASP A 13 0.08 4.62 -5.39
N CYS A 14 0.55 3.78 -4.46
CA CYS A 14 1.35 2.60 -4.80
C CYS A 14 0.61 1.71 -5.80
N TYR A 15 -0.67 1.41 -5.56
CA TYR A 15 -1.43 0.52 -6.42
C TYR A 15 -1.53 1.07 -7.85
N TYR A 16 -1.76 2.37 -7.99
CA TYR A 16 -1.86 3.01 -9.30
C TYR A 16 -0.53 2.96 -10.05
N GLU A 17 0.58 3.30 -9.40
CA GLU A 17 1.91 3.27 -9.99
C GLU A 17 2.31 1.85 -10.45
N GLU A 18 2.06 0.85 -9.60
CA GLU A 18 2.37 -0.54 -9.93
C GLU A 18 1.48 -1.09 -11.03
N PHE A 19 0.19 -0.73 -11.02
CA PHE A 19 -0.71 -1.13 -12.07
C PHE A 19 -0.31 -0.51 -13.42
N MET A 20 0.12 0.75 -13.44
CA MET A 20 0.61 1.40 -14.66
C MET A 20 1.87 0.73 -15.22
N GLN A 21 2.73 0.17 -14.36
CA GLN A 21 3.96 -0.51 -14.79
C GLN A 21 3.73 -1.96 -15.22
N THR A 22 2.90 -2.69 -14.48
CA THR A 22 2.75 -4.15 -14.63
C THR A 22 1.50 -4.54 -15.42
N ALA A 23 0.53 -3.62 -15.57
CA ALA A 23 -0.82 -3.88 -16.06
C ALA A 23 -1.54 -5.03 -15.32
N SER A 24 -1.11 -5.34 -14.09
CA SER A 24 -1.59 -6.49 -13.32
C SER A 24 -2.20 -6.04 -12.00
N HIS A 25 -3.51 -6.27 -11.86
CA HIS A 25 -4.23 -5.98 -10.62
C HIS A 25 -3.73 -6.82 -9.44
N GLN A 26 -3.38 -8.10 -9.68
CA GLN A 26 -2.92 -8.98 -8.61
C GLN A 26 -1.54 -8.57 -8.09
N ASP A 27 -0.63 -8.19 -8.97
CA ASP A 27 0.73 -7.82 -8.59
C ASP A 27 0.74 -6.49 -7.83
N ALA A 28 0.06 -5.47 -8.37
CA ALA A 28 -0.09 -4.18 -7.71
C ALA A 28 -0.73 -4.32 -6.31
N LYS A 29 -1.83 -5.08 -6.20
CA LYS A 29 -2.48 -5.32 -4.90
C LYS A 29 -1.60 -6.06 -3.91
N THR A 30 -0.81 -7.03 -4.38
CA THR A 30 0.05 -7.85 -3.50
C THR A 30 1.21 -7.03 -2.99
N LYS A 31 1.89 -6.28 -3.87
CA LYS A 31 3.03 -5.43 -3.51
C LYS A 31 2.63 -4.32 -2.56
N CYS A 32 1.61 -3.53 -2.90
CA CYS A 32 1.22 -2.38 -2.09
C CYS A 32 0.65 -2.80 -0.73
N LYS A 33 -0.02 -3.96 -0.63
CA LYS A 33 -0.43 -4.51 0.66
C LYS A 33 0.77 -4.89 1.55
N LEU A 34 1.88 -5.35 0.98
CA LEU A 34 3.09 -5.66 1.72
C LEU A 34 3.78 -4.38 2.19
N GLU A 35 3.95 -3.40 1.31
CA GLU A 35 4.52 -2.08 1.65
C GLU A 35 3.72 -1.38 2.75
N THR A 36 2.40 -1.33 2.64
CA THR A 36 1.54 -0.74 3.67
C THR A 36 1.68 -1.45 5.02
N LYS A 37 1.86 -2.78 5.03
CA LYS A 37 2.10 -3.53 6.28
C LYS A 37 3.47 -3.23 6.88
N GLU A 38 4.50 -3.06 6.05
CA GLU A 38 5.83 -2.69 6.50
C GLU A 38 5.84 -1.28 7.08
N ASN A 39 5.21 -0.32 6.40
CA ASN A 39 5.05 1.06 6.89
C ASN A 39 4.27 1.11 8.21
N LEU A 40 3.16 0.37 8.32
CA LEU A 40 2.41 0.23 9.57
C LEU A 40 3.25 -0.32 10.72
N ASN A 41 4.05 -1.36 10.47
CA ASN A 41 4.91 -1.95 11.48
C ASN A 41 6.09 -1.04 11.86
N HIS A 42 6.55 -0.20 10.93
CA HIS A 42 7.57 0.81 11.20
C HIS A 42 7.01 1.94 12.06
N ASN A 43 5.86 2.50 11.69
CA ASN A 43 5.18 3.57 12.43
C ASN A 43 4.71 3.14 13.83
N ARG A 44 4.42 1.85 14.05
CA ARG A 44 4.01 1.31 15.36
C ARG A 44 5.17 1.01 16.32
N LYS A 45 6.42 1.04 15.82
CA LYS A 45 7.65 0.84 16.63
C LYS A 45 8.23 2.15 17.17
N ILE A 46 7.68 3.29 16.76
CA ILE A 46 7.99 4.63 17.27
C ILE A 46 6.97 4.97 18.36
#